data_AF-A0A2G5SAS8-F1
#
_entry.id   AF-A0A2G5SAS8-F1
#
_cell.length_a   1.000
_cell.length_b   1.000
_cell.length_c   1.000
_cell.angle_alpha   90.00
_cell.angle_beta   90.00
_cell.angle_gamma   90.00
#
_symmetry.space_group_name_H-M   'P 1'
#
loop_
_entity.id
_entity.type
_entity.pdbx_description
1 polymer ?
#
loop_
_entity_poly.entity_id
_entity_poly.type
_entity_poly.pdbx_seq_one_letter_code
_entity_poly.pdbx_strand_id
1 'polypeptide(L)'
;MYIIENPFRKAGFLDFSQKLIKKFASIRAFTVPLFNSYSKFQTIPSALEIVEPLKAGTEIELHGTAHNEFAIELLSGANIVLHMNFRNQKLVLNSFLNDHWGSEIRHNHPLTSHDQFHVRIFVHEGYYNITVNNDLLVEYEHRFPVMAVQAIGIKGAVNVQSIIFKGFEFKTEWKQRHQLINGAVTNAYDSVPHAPSLSLIEGTQYY
;
A
#
# COMPACT_ATOMS: atom_id res chain seq x y z
N MET A 1 34.89 -21.51 6.03
CA MET A 1 34.87 -20.04 6.17
C MET A 1 33.51 -19.68 6.72
N TYR A 2 33.38 -19.52 8.05
CA TYR A 2 32.12 -19.17 8.68
C TYR A 2 31.88 -17.68 8.47
N ILE A 3 30.83 -17.33 7.71
CA ILE A 3 30.38 -15.95 7.60
C ILE A 3 29.72 -15.63 8.95
N ILE A 4 30.41 -14.83 9.76
CA ILE A 4 29.85 -14.26 10.99
C ILE A 4 28.88 -13.16 10.53
N GLU A 5 27.58 -13.50 10.43
CA GLU A 5 26.54 -12.48 10.24
C GLU A 5 26.48 -11.59 11.50
N ASN A 6 26.66 -10.29 11.32
CA ASN A 6 26.68 -9.32 12.41
C ASN A 6 25.27 -9.13 13.00
N PRO A 7 24.98 -9.61 14.23
CA PRO A 7 23.63 -9.65 14.79
C PRO A 7 23.06 -8.26 15.14
N PHE A 8 23.91 -7.25 15.29
CA PHE A 8 23.51 -5.90 15.70
C PHE A 8 22.77 -5.12 14.60
N ARG A 9 23.01 -5.41 13.32
CA ARG A 9 22.26 -4.76 12.22
C ARG A 9 20.82 -5.27 12.14
N LYS A 10 20.57 -6.57 12.27
CA LYS A 10 19.20 -7.13 12.23
C LYS A 10 18.30 -6.60 13.35
N ALA A 11 18.86 -6.39 14.55
CA ALA A 11 18.11 -5.91 15.71
C ALA A 11 17.53 -4.50 15.53
N GLY A 12 18.31 -3.56 14.98
CA GLY A 12 17.83 -2.19 14.74
C GLY A 12 16.72 -2.11 13.68
N PHE A 13 16.82 -2.93 12.63
CA PHE A 13 15.81 -2.99 11.56
C PHE A 13 14.48 -3.62 12.02
N LEU A 14 14.55 -4.63 12.90
CA LEU A 14 13.36 -5.28 13.46
C LEU A 14 12.69 -4.39 14.50
N ASP A 15 13.47 -3.79 15.41
CA ASP A 15 12.95 -2.85 16.42
C ASP A 15 12.25 -1.66 15.77
N PHE A 16 12.77 -1.16 14.65
CA PHE A 16 12.15 -0.07 13.93
C PHE A 16 10.80 -0.47 13.28
N SER A 17 10.73 -1.62 12.59
CA SER A 17 9.43 -2.09 12.04
C SER A 17 8.44 -2.39 13.16
N GLN A 18 8.89 -2.98 14.28
CA GLN A 18 8.03 -3.18 15.44
C GLN A 18 7.57 -1.86 16.06
N LYS A 19 8.39 -0.81 16.06
CA LYS A 19 8.00 0.55 16.49
C LYS A 19 6.99 1.19 15.54
N LEU A 20 7.15 1.05 14.22
CA LEU A 20 6.14 1.47 13.25
C LEU A 20 4.83 0.72 13.51
N ILE A 21 4.87 -0.61 13.59
CA ILE A 21 3.74 -1.48 13.91
C ILE A 21 3.01 -1.01 15.18
N LYS A 22 3.74 -0.74 16.28
CA LYS A 22 3.16 -0.21 17.53
C LYS A 22 2.56 1.19 17.34
N LYS A 23 3.16 2.04 16.51
CA LYS A 23 2.63 3.35 16.15
C LYS A 23 1.34 3.23 15.32
N PHE A 24 1.29 2.33 14.34
CA PHE A 24 0.10 2.04 13.54
C PHE A 24 -1.04 1.48 14.37
N ALA A 25 -0.75 0.53 15.27
CA ALA A 25 -1.74 0.00 16.21
C ALA A 25 -2.33 1.06 17.16
N SER A 26 -1.67 2.22 17.32
CA SER A 26 -2.07 3.29 18.23
C SER A 26 -2.71 4.50 17.54
N ILE A 27 -2.71 4.62 16.22
CA ILE A 27 -3.31 5.76 15.51
C ILE A 27 -4.80 5.51 15.32
N ARG A 28 -5.65 6.28 16.03
CA ARG A 28 -7.04 6.50 15.61
C ARG A 28 -7.05 7.48 14.43
N ALA A 29 -7.78 7.09 13.39
CA ALA A 29 -7.85 7.73 12.09
C ALA A 29 -7.99 9.27 12.14
N PHE A 30 -7.10 9.96 11.41
CA PHE A 30 -7.45 11.24 10.80
C PHE A 30 -7.70 10.96 9.32
N THR A 31 -8.98 11.01 8.94
CA THR A 31 -9.42 10.84 7.56
C THR A 31 -8.89 12.00 6.72
N VAL A 32 -7.98 11.71 5.78
CA VAL A 32 -7.57 12.67 4.74
C VAL A 32 -8.26 12.26 3.43
N PRO A 33 -8.96 13.17 2.72
CA PRO A 33 -9.57 12.83 1.45
C PRO A 33 -8.50 12.59 0.38
N LEU A 34 -8.65 11.51 -0.39
CA LEU A 34 -7.69 11.11 -1.43
C LEU A 34 -8.05 11.76 -2.78
N PHE A 35 -7.12 12.51 -3.37
CA PHE A 35 -7.06 12.71 -4.81
C PHE A 35 -6.05 11.72 -5.42
N ASN A 36 -6.35 11.26 -6.63
CA ASN A 36 -5.47 10.43 -7.45
C ASN A 36 -4.10 11.10 -7.60
N SER A 37 -3.04 10.33 -7.31
CA SER A 37 -1.63 10.73 -7.20
C SER A 37 -1.28 11.63 -5.99
N TYR A 38 -0.82 11.00 -4.90
CA TYR A 38 -0.10 11.71 -3.85
C TYR A 38 1.35 11.95 -4.28
N SER A 39 1.64 13.13 -4.81
CA SER A 39 3.00 13.63 -5.09
C SER A 39 3.57 14.39 -3.88
N LYS A 40 3.46 13.80 -2.68
CA LYS A 40 4.11 14.34 -1.48
C LYS A 40 5.31 13.46 -1.17
N PHE A 41 6.49 14.07 -1.12
CA PHE A 41 7.69 13.42 -0.61
C PHE A 41 7.39 12.78 0.74
N GLN A 42 7.66 11.48 0.86
CA GLN A 42 7.44 10.79 2.12
C GLN A 42 8.64 10.98 3.03
N THR A 43 8.39 11.45 4.25
CA THR A 43 9.43 11.46 5.28
C THR A 43 9.74 10.03 5.68
N ILE A 44 10.94 9.57 5.39
CA ILE A 44 11.37 8.21 5.72
C ILE A 44 12.03 8.23 7.11
N PRO A 45 11.65 7.31 8.01
CA PRO A 45 10.74 6.20 7.77
C PRO A 45 9.25 6.56 7.90
N SER A 46 8.42 5.90 7.09
CA SER A 46 6.98 6.12 7.03
C SER A 46 6.21 4.80 7.02
N ALA A 47 4.94 4.86 7.37
CA ALA A 47 3.97 3.97 6.73
C ALA A 47 2.71 4.75 6.37
N LEU A 48 2.02 4.26 5.36
CA LEU A 48 0.84 4.87 4.79
C LEU A 48 -0.31 3.85 4.86
N GLU A 49 -1.44 4.27 5.41
CA GLU A 49 -2.64 3.45 5.53
C GLU A 49 -3.21 3.11 4.15
N ILE A 50 -3.66 1.87 4.01
CA ILE A 50 -4.37 1.35 2.86
C ILE A 50 -5.83 1.16 3.30
N VAL A 51 -6.69 2.09 2.87
CA VAL A 51 -8.08 2.18 3.33
C VAL A 51 -8.96 1.06 2.75
N GLU A 52 -8.69 0.69 1.50
CA GLU A 52 -9.43 -0.35 0.81
C GLU A 52 -8.60 -1.64 0.78
N PRO A 53 -9.18 -2.82 1.10
CA PRO A 53 -8.44 -4.07 1.13
C PRO A 53 -7.79 -4.40 -0.21
N LEU A 54 -6.57 -4.95 -0.16
CA LEU A 54 -5.96 -5.54 -1.35
C LEU A 54 -6.79 -6.74 -1.82
N LYS A 55 -6.88 -6.89 -3.14
CA LYS A 55 -7.51 -8.02 -3.82
C LYS A 55 -6.80 -8.27 -5.14
N ALA A 56 -7.06 -9.42 -5.76
CA ALA A 56 -6.55 -9.70 -7.10
C ALA A 56 -6.92 -8.55 -8.06
N GLY A 57 -5.94 -8.08 -8.84
CA GLY A 57 -6.08 -6.92 -9.73
C GLY A 57 -5.74 -5.56 -9.11
N THR A 58 -5.47 -5.49 -7.81
CA THR A 58 -4.91 -4.28 -7.19
C THR A 58 -3.41 -4.17 -7.42
N GLU A 59 -2.90 -2.95 -7.45
CA GLU A 59 -1.49 -2.66 -7.64
C GLU A 59 -1.04 -1.48 -6.77
N ILE A 60 0.18 -1.61 -6.22
CA ILE A 60 0.87 -0.53 -5.53
C ILE A 60 2.15 -0.21 -6.31
N GLU A 61 2.29 1.04 -6.73
CA GLU A 61 3.50 1.54 -7.39
C GLU A 61 4.25 2.50 -6.47
N LEU A 62 5.57 2.41 -6.46
CA LEU A 62 6.46 3.31 -5.75
C LEU A 62 7.49 3.87 -6.70
N HIS A 63 7.59 5.19 -6.73
CA HIS A 63 8.64 5.92 -7.43
C HIS A 63 9.54 6.62 -6.43
N GLY A 64 10.84 6.53 -6.66
CA GLY A 64 11.80 7.12 -5.74
C GLY A 64 13.22 7.07 -6.25
N THR A 65 14.14 7.44 -5.37
CA THR A 65 15.59 7.33 -5.56
C THR A 65 16.19 6.51 -4.44
N ALA A 66 16.88 5.44 -4.78
CA ALA A 66 17.60 4.62 -3.80
C ALA A 66 18.92 5.31 -3.43
N HIS A 67 19.26 5.38 -2.15
CA HIS A 67 20.55 5.93 -1.71
C HIS A 67 21.45 4.85 -1.09
N ASN A 68 20.86 3.88 -0.38
CA ASN A 68 21.55 2.69 0.14
C ASN A 68 20.47 1.62 0.41
N GLU A 69 20.77 0.66 1.29
CA GLU A 69 19.81 -0.36 1.70
C GLU A 69 18.49 0.26 2.21
N PHE A 70 17.38 -0.22 1.66
CA PHE A 70 16.04 0.20 2.04
C PHE A 70 15.06 -0.96 1.96
N ALA A 71 13.92 -0.81 2.63
CA ALA A 71 12.88 -1.82 2.62
C ALA A 71 11.49 -1.23 2.40
N ILE A 72 10.68 -2.00 1.67
CA ILE A 72 9.24 -1.79 1.47
C ILE A 72 8.53 -2.94 2.18
N GLU A 73 7.50 -2.64 2.97
CA GLU A 73 6.81 -3.61 3.82
C GLU A 73 5.29 -3.50 3.66
N LEU A 74 4.58 -4.61 3.45
CA LEU A 74 3.12 -4.67 3.61
C LEU A 74 2.81 -5.12 5.02
N LEU A 75 2.01 -4.33 5.74
CA LEU A 75 1.78 -4.48 7.19
C LEU A 75 0.35 -4.92 7.49
N SER A 76 0.20 -5.78 8.49
CA SER A 76 -1.11 -6.21 9.03
C SER A 76 -1.02 -6.38 10.54
N GLY A 77 -1.47 -5.39 11.30
CA GLY A 77 -1.28 -5.33 12.75
C GLY A 77 0.19 -5.52 13.12
N ALA A 78 0.48 -6.60 13.86
CA ALA A 78 1.84 -6.96 14.29
C ALA A 78 2.70 -7.67 13.22
N ASN A 79 2.10 -8.02 12.07
CA ASN A 79 2.73 -8.82 11.05
C ASN A 79 3.31 -7.98 9.92
N ILE A 80 4.39 -8.48 9.32
CA ILE A 80 4.90 -8.02 8.03
C ILE A 80 4.54 -9.08 7.01
N VAL A 81 3.46 -8.83 6.26
CA VAL A 81 2.91 -9.75 5.24
C VAL A 81 3.90 -9.98 4.12
N LEU A 82 4.55 -8.90 3.66
CA LEU A 82 5.61 -8.93 2.66
C LEU A 82 6.69 -7.95 3.09
N HIS A 83 7.91 -8.44 3.25
CA HIS A 83 9.11 -7.65 3.49
C HIS A 83 9.98 -7.72 2.24
N MET A 84 10.21 -6.59 1.58
CA MET A 84 11.11 -6.45 0.43
C MET A 84 12.32 -5.61 0.83
N ASN A 85 13.49 -6.23 0.96
CA ASN A 85 14.72 -5.55 1.37
C ASN A 85 15.74 -5.52 0.22
N PHE A 86 16.02 -4.33 -0.28
CA PHE A 86 17.01 -4.07 -1.32
C PHE A 86 18.36 -3.89 -0.64
N ARG A 87 19.19 -4.94 -0.60
CA ARG A 87 20.49 -4.93 0.07
C ARG A 87 21.56 -5.68 -0.72
N ASN A 88 22.76 -5.12 -0.80
CA ASN A 88 23.94 -5.78 -1.40
C ASN A 88 23.62 -6.47 -2.75
N GLN A 89 23.01 -5.74 -3.68
CA GLN A 89 22.58 -6.20 -5.03
C GLN A 89 21.52 -7.32 -5.03
N LYS A 90 20.96 -7.64 -3.86
CA LYS A 90 19.93 -8.66 -3.69
C LYS A 90 18.64 -8.03 -3.18
N LEU A 91 17.53 -8.37 -3.81
CA LEU A 91 16.21 -8.22 -3.23
C LEU A 91 15.96 -9.46 -2.36
N VAL A 92 15.88 -9.24 -1.05
CA VAL A 92 15.55 -10.28 -0.07
C VAL A 92 14.08 -10.13 0.31
N LEU A 93 13.32 -11.20 0.10
CA LEU A 93 11.88 -11.28 0.36
C LEU A 93 11.59 -12.22 1.51
N ASN A 94 10.71 -11.81 2.41
CA ASN A 94 10.24 -12.68 3.49
C ASN A 94 8.90 -12.19 4.05
N SER A 95 8.35 -12.94 5.01
CA SER A 95 7.22 -12.52 5.84
C SER A 95 7.61 -12.70 7.31
N PHE A 96 7.19 -11.77 8.16
CA PHE A 96 7.28 -11.88 9.61
C PHE A 96 5.87 -12.08 10.15
N LEU A 97 5.55 -13.31 10.52
CA LEU A 97 4.21 -13.72 10.94
C LEU A 97 4.32 -14.37 12.31
N ASN A 98 3.39 -14.05 13.23
CA ASN A 98 3.36 -14.62 14.57
C ASN A 98 4.71 -14.54 15.29
N ASP A 99 5.35 -13.36 15.24
CA ASP A 99 6.66 -13.06 15.83
C ASP A 99 7.87 -13.80 15.25
N HIS A 100 7.74 -14.46 14.10
CA HIS A 100 8.80 -15.26 13.50
C HIS A 100 9.01 -14.89 12.02
N TRP A 101 10.27 -14.85 11.59
CA TRP A 101 10.62 -14.76 10.17
C TRP A 101 10.44 -16.13 9.50
N GLY A 102 9.84 -16.15 8.31
CA GLY A 102 9.81 -17.32 7.46
C GLY A 102 11.12 -17.55 6.70
N SER A 103 11.06 -18.39 5.67
CA SER A 103 12.19 -18.62 4.76
C SER A 103 12.41 -17.43 3.81
N GLU A 104 13.66 -16.94 3.74
CA GLU A 104 14.05 -15.87 2.81
C GLU A 104 14.09 -16.38 1.35
N ILE A 105 13.57 -15.57 0.44
CA ILE A 105 13.75 -15.71 -1.02
C ILE A 105 14.67 -14.59 -1.48
N ARG A 106 15.60 -14.86 -2.41
CA ARG A 106 16.60 -13.87 -2.86
C ARG A 106 16.69 -13.80 -4.37
N HIS A 107 16.60 -12.59 -4.91
CA HIS A 107 16.77 -12.30 -6.35
C HIS A 107 17.79 -11.19 -6.54
N ASN A 108 18.41 -11.09 -7.72
CA ASN A 108 19.17 -9.90 -8.08
C ASN A 108 18.20 -8.74 -8.34
N HIS A 109 18.63 -7.50 -8.06
CA HIS A 109 17.88 -6.30 -8.47
C HIS A 109 18.80 -5.36 -9.27
N PRO A 110 18.25 -4.53 -10.17
CA PRO A 110 19.04 -3.63 -11.01
C PRO A 110 19.48 -2.34 -10.30
N LEU A 111 18.88 -2.00 -9.16
CA LEU A 111 19.10 -0.71 -8.50
C LEU A 111 20.53 -0.51 -7.99
N THR A 112 21.11 0.65 -8.28
CA THR A 112 22.36 1.14 -7.71
C THR A 112 22.14 2.43 -6.90
N SER A 113 23.20 2.89 -6.23
CA SER A 113 23.11 4.10 -5.40
C SER A 113 22.81 5.33 -6.26
N HIS A 114 21.85 6.13 -5.83
CA HIS A 114 21.28 7.30 -6.50
C HIS A 114 20.44 7.01 -7.75
N ASP A 115 20.13 5.75 -8.04
CA ASP A 115 19.24 5.41 -9.14
C ASP A 115 17.79 5.76 -8.81
N GLN A 116 17.10 6.28 -9.83
CA GLN A 116 15.65 6.28 -9.82
C GLN A 116 15.14 4.84 -9.95
N PHE A 117 14.10 4.54 -9.19
CA PHE A 117 13.43 3.25 -9.28
C PHE A 117 11.92 3.42 -9.48
N HIS A 118 11.36 2.40 -10.11
CA HIS A 118 9.94 2.15 -10.17
C HIS A 118 9.69 0.72 -9.69
N VAL A 119 9.12 0.57 -8.49
CA VAL A 119 8.73 -0.73 -7.94
C VAL A 119 7.22 -0.89 -8.09
N ARG A 120 6.75 -2.01 -8.63
CA ARG A 120 5.31 -2.36 -8.64
C ARG A 120 5.09 -3.66 -7.91
N ILE A 121 4.05 -3.67 -7.08
CA ILE A 121 3.54 -4.85 -6.38
C ILE A 121 2.12 -5.08 -6.92
N PHE A 122 1.98 -5.99 -7.88
CA PHE A 122 0.69 -6.36 -8.45
C PHE A 122 0.16 -7.61 -7.74
N VAL A 123 -1.11 -7.57 -7.33
CA VAL A 123 -1.73 -8.64 -6.55
C VAL A 123 -2.46 -9.61 -7.48
N HIS A 124 -2.03 -10.87 -7.52
CA HIS A 124 -2.80 -11.98 -8.08
C HIS A 124 -3.53 -12.75 -6.98
N GLU A 125 -4.36 -13.73 -7.35
CA GLU A 125 -5.13 -14.53 -6.37
C GLU A 125 -4.24 -15.31 -5.40
N GLY A 126 -3.06 -15.78 -5.83
CA GLY A 126 -2.17 -16.63 -5.03
C GLY A 126 -0.77 -16.06 -4.73
N TYR A 127 -0.38 -14.96 -5.38
CA TYR A 127 0.96 -14.39 -5.25
C TYR A 127 1.00 -12.89 -5.55
N TYR A 128 2.08 -12.24 -5.15
CA TYR A 128 2.45 -10.90 -5.59
C TYR A 128 3.42 -10.99 -6.76
N ASN A 129 3.11 -10.29 -7.85
CA ASN A 129 4.05 -10.09 -8.95
C ASN A 129 4.84 -8.80 -8.66
N ILE A 130 6.17 -8.92 -8.52
CA ILE A 130 7.04 -7.82 -8.12
C ILE A 130 7.92 -7.44 -9.30
N THR A 131 7.76 -6.21 -9.78
CA THR A 131 8.56 -5.64 -10.85
C THR A 131 9.42 -4.49 -10.34
N VAL A 132 10.60 -4.33 -10.92
CA VAL A 132 11.52 -3.21 -10.65
C VAL A 132 12.01 -2.68 -11.99
N ASN A 133 11.79 -1.39 -12.25
CA ASN A 133 12.13 -0.72 -13.52
C ASN A 133 11.53 -1.43 -14.74
N ASN A 134 10.29 -1.92 -14.60
CA ASN A 134 9.51 -2.68 -15.58
C ASN A 134 9.93 -4.14 -15.80
N ASP A 135 10.99 -4.62 -15.15
CA ASP A 135 11.39 -6.02 -15.22
C ASP A 135 10.73 -6.82 -14.09
N LEU A 136 10.12 -7.95 -14.43
CA LEU A 136 9.63 -8.92 -13.45
C LEU A 136 10.81 -9.58 -12.73
N LEU A 137 10.91 -9.37 -11.42
CA LEU A 137 11.97 -9.98 -10.62
C LEU A 137 11.53 -11.29 -9.98
N VAL A 138 10.29 -11.34 -9.47
CA VAL A 138 9.81 -12.48 -8.68
C VAL A 138 8.29 -12.51 -8.58
N GLU A 139 7.74 -13.72 -8.51
CA GLU A 139 6.39 -14.01 -8.03
C GLU A 139 6.50 -14.55 -6.61
N TYR A 140 5.98 -13.81 -5.63
CA TYR A 140 6.04 -14.17 -4.22
C TYR A 140 4.69 -14.70 -3.75
N GLU A 141 4.60 -16.01 -3.48
CA GLU A 141 3.37 -16.64 -2.98
C GLU A 141 2.84 -15.96 -1.72
N HIS A 142 1.51 -15.83 -1.63
CA HIS A 142 0.85 -15.27 -0.48
C HIS A 142 1.06 -16.17 0.74
N ARG A 143 1.78 -15.66 1.75
CA ARG A 143 1.93 -16.33 3.05
C ARG A 143 0.89 -15.87 4.08
N PHE A 144 0.10 -14.86 3.74
CA PHE A 144 -0.93 -14.27 4.58
C PHE A 144 -2.06 -13.70 3.71
N PRO A 145 -3.32 -13.63 4.18
CA PRO A 145 -4.43 -13.08 3.40
C PRO A 145 -4.16 -11.63 2.96
N VAL A 146 -4.18 -11.39 1.64
CA VAL A 146 -3.92 -10.06 1.08
C VAL A 146 -4.88 -8.99 1.58
N MET A 147 -6.14 -9.37 1.80
CA MET A 147 -7.19 -8.46 2.29
C MET A 147 -6.95 -7.97 3.73
N ALA A 148 -6.05 -8.61 4.46
CA ALA A 148 -5.68 -8.20 5.81
C ALA A 148 -4.57 -7.14 5.84
N VAL A 149 -3.98 -6.80 4.69
CA VAL A 149 -2.98 -5.72 4.59
C VAL A 149 -3.65 -4.38 4.88
N GLN A 150 -3.06 -3.62 5.79
CA GLN A 150 -3.59 -2.36 6.32
C GLN A 150 -2.71 -1.15 5.98
N ALA A 151 -1.43 -1.35 5.68
CA ALA A 151 -0.52 -0.26 5.39
C ALA A 151 0.68 -0.72 4.56
N ILE A 152 1.31 0.26 3.90
CA ILE A 152 2.63 0.11 3.29
C ILE A 152 3.67 0.89 4.11
N GLY A 153 4.70 0.22 4.59
CA GLY A 153 5.84 0.78 5.31
C GLY A 153 7.06 0.95 4.43
N ILE A 154 7.80 2.04 4.64
CA ILE A 154 9.06 2.32 3.96
C ILE A 154 10.10 2.75 5.00
N LYS A 155 11.29 2.16 4.93
CA LYS A 155 12.42 2.47 5.82
C LYS A 155 13.76 2.34 5.10
N GLY A 156 14.81 2.88 5.72
CA GLY A 156 16.17 2.83 5.22
C GLY A 156 16.53 4.05 4.37
N ALA A 157 17.58 3.93 3.56
CA ALA A 157 18.16 5.04 2.83
C ALA A 157 17.52 5.18 1.44
N VAL A 158 16.34 5.79 1.40
CA VAL A 158 15.55 5.97 0.18
C VAL A 158 14.79 7.29 0.22
N ASN A 159 14.66 7.94 -0.93
CA ASN A 159 13.73 9.04 -1.12
C ASN A 159 12.52 8.51 -1.91
N VAL A 160 11.32 8.62 -1.36
CA VAL A 160 10.08 8.23 -2.05
C VAL A 160 9.36 9.49 -2.53
N GLN A 161 9.18 9.57 -3.85
CA GLN A 161 8.56 10.69 -4.55
C GLN A 161 7.04 10.51 -4.65
N SER A 162 6.60 9.29 -4.94
CA SER A 162 5.16 8.97 -5.01
C SER A 162 4.89 7.52 -4.65
N ILE A 163 3.67 7.31 -4.13
CA ILE A 163 3.06 5.99 -3.94
C ILE A 163 1.69 6.06 -4.61
N ILE A 164 1.41 5.14 -5.52
CA ILE A 164 0.19 5.11 -6.31
C ILE A 164 -0.53 3.79 -6.07
N PHE A 165 -1.83 3.88 -5.81
CA PHE A 165 -2.71 2.74 -5.59
C PHE A 165 -3.64 2.61 -6.79
N LYS A 166 -3.68 1.44 -7.44
CA LYS A 166 -4.54 1.15 -8.61
C LYS A 166 -5.38 -0.10 -8.39
N GLY A 167 -6.50 -0.20 -9.12
CA GLY A 167 -7.41 -1.36 -9.03
C GLY A 167 -8.28 -1.39 -7.77
N PHE A 168 -8.24 -0.33 -6.96
CA PHE A 168 -9.15 -0.13 -5.84
C PHE A 168 -10.50 0.34 -6.38
N GLU A 169 -11.57 -0.33 -5.95
CA GLU A 169 -12.92 0.06 -6.34
C GLU A 169 -13.28 1.27 -5.50
N PHE A 170 -13.13 2.47 -6.05
CA PHE A 170 -13.50 3.73 -5.40
C PHE A 170 -14.97 3.73 -4.94
N LYS A 171 -15.30 3.01 -3.86
CA LYS A 171 -16.62 3.00 -3.21
C LYS A 171 -16.87 4.38 -2.58
N THR A 172 -15.82 5.15 -2.35
CA THR A 172 -15.84 6.56 -1.98
C THR A 172 -16.26 7.45 -3.15
N GLU A 173 -15.77 7.24 -4.38
CA GLU A 173 -16.21 8.02 -5.54
C GLU A 173 -17.67 7.74 -5.91
N TRP A 174 -18.13 6.49 -5.85
CA TRP A 174 -19.54 6.19 -6.08
C TRP A 174 -20.44 6.86 -5.04
N LYS A 175 -20.09 6.78 -3.74
CA LYS A 175 -20.85 7.45 -2.68
C LYS A 175 -20.82 8.98 -2.80
N GLN A 176 -19.67 9.57 -3.15
CA GLN A 176 -19.52 11.01 -3.35
C GLN A 176 -20.23 11.49 -4.62
N ARG A 177 -20.11 10.78 -5.75
CA ARG A 177 -20.89 11.09 -6.96
C ARG A 177 -22.38 10.95 -6.71
N HIS A 178 -22.84 9.92 -5.99
CA HIS A 178 -24.25 9.81 -5.62
C HIS A 178 -24.70 10.99 -4.76
N GLN A 179 -23.92 11.42 -3.77
CA GLN A 179 -24.25 12.57 -2.94
C GLN A 179 -24.26 13.90 -3.73
N LEU A 180 -23.33 14.08 -4.66
CA LEU A 180 -23.28 15.27 -5.53
C LEU A 180 -24.44 15.29 -6.53
N ILE A 181 -24.77 14.14 -7.13
CA ILE A 181 -25.90 14.00 -8.05
C ILE A 181 -27.21 14.21 -7.29
N ASN A 182 -27.40 13.58 -6.13
CA ASN A 182 -28.60 13.76 -5.31
C ASN A 182 -28.73 15.23 -4.86
N GLY A 183 -27.64 15.86 -4.42
CA GLY A 183 -27.66 17.29 -4.07
C GLY A 183 -28.00 18.19 -5.25
N ALA A 184 -27.44 17.93 -6.43
CA ALA A 184 -27.76 18.69 -7.65
C ALA A 184 -29.21 18.47 -8.11
N VAL A 185 -29.72 17.23 -8.02
CA VAL A 185 -31.10 16.88 -8.34
C VAL A 185 -32.07 17.55 -7.36
N THR A 186 -31.82 17.49 -6.06
CA THR A 186 -32.64 18.17 -5.05
C THR A 186 -32.65 19.69 -5.27
N ASN A 187 -31.49 20.30 -5.48
CA ASN A 187 -31.40 21.75 -5.74
C ASN A 187 -32.14 22.16 -7.02
N ALA A 188 -32.07 21.34 -8.09
CA ALA A 188 -32.81 21.58 -9.31
C ALA A 188 -34.32 21.37 -9.11
N TYR A 189 -34.72 20.38 -8.31
CA TYR A 189 -36.11 20.08 -7.99
C TYR A 189 -36.79 21.19 -7.20
N ASP A 190 -36.10 21.72 -6.18
CA ASP A 190 -36.57 22.82 -5.33
C ASP A 190 -36.74 24.14 -6.11
N SER A 191 -36.11 24.25 -7.29
CA SER A 191 -36.25 25.41 -8.17
C SER A 191 -37.49 25.36 -9.07
N VAL A 192 -38.24 24.25 -9.09
CA VAL A 192 -39.44 24.07 -9.91
C VAL A 192 -40.70 24.39 -9.09
N PRO A 193 -41.46 25.46 -9.42
CA PRO A 193 -42.69 25.79 -8.72
C PRO A 193 -43.74 24.67 -8.84
N HIS A 194 -44.34 24.28 -7.72
CA HIS A 194 -45.36 23.21 -7.64
C HIS A 194 -44.89 21.79 -7.98
N ALA A 195 -43.59 21.49 -7.82
CA ALA A 195 -43.11 20.13 -7.98
C ALA A 195 -43.77 19.16 -6.95
N PRO A 196 -44.12 17.91 -7.34
CA PRO A 196 -44.65 16.90 -6.42
C PRO A 196 -43.61 16.49 -5.35
N SER A 197 -43.93 15.66 -4.35
CA SER A 197 -42.90 15.27 -3.37
C SER A 197 -41.94 14.22 -3.94
N LEU A 198 -40.63 14.32 -3.67
CA LEU A 198 -39.62 13.36 -4.13
C LEU A 198 -39.93 11.90 -3.73
N SER A 199 -40.60 11.71 -2.59
CA SER A 199 -41.07 10.41 -2.10
C SER A 199 -42.08 9.70 -3.01
N LEU A 200 -42.78 10.43 -3.89
CA LEU A 200 -43.68 9.85 -4.92
C LEU A 200 -42.92 9.36 -6.15
N ILE A 201 -41.69 9.83 -6.37
CA ILE A 201 -40.88 9.53 -7.56
C ILE A 201 -39.97 8.31 -7.30
N GLU A 202 -39.35 8.23 -6.11
CA GLU A 202 -38.45 7.12 -5.73
C GLU A 202 -39.15 5.75 -5.61
N GLY A 203 -40.49 5.73 -5.48
CA GLY A 203 -41.28 4.50 -5.35
C GLY A 203 -41.40 3.62 -6.61
N THR A 204 -40.66 3.91 -7.69
CA THR A 204 -40.79 3.20 -8.98
C THR A 204 -39.54 2.44 -9.45
N GLN A 205 -38.46 2.38 -8.66
CA GLN A 205 -37.22 1.70 -9.06
C GLN A 205 -36.95 0.38 -8.33
N TYR A 206 -37.93 -0.52 -8.29
CA TYR A 206 -37.68 -1.94 -8.00
C TYR A 206 -38.07 -2.79 -9.21
N TYR A 207 -37.12 -3.00 -10.12
CA TYR A 207 -37.00 -4.16 -11.01
C TYR A 207 -35.52 -4.41 -11.29
#